data_AF-A0A956BQ28-F1
#
_entry.id   AF-A0A956BQ28-F1
#
_cell.length_a   1.000
_cell.length_b   1.000
_cell.length_c   1.000
_cell.angle_alpha   90.00
_cell.angle_beta   90.00
_cell.angle_gamma   90.00
#
_symmetry.space_group_name_H-M   'P 1'
#
loop_
_entity.id
_entity.type
_entity.pdbx_description
1 polymer ?
#
loop_
_entity_poly.entity_id
_entity_poly.type
_entity_poly.pdbx_seq_one_letter_code
_entity_poly.pdbx_strand_id
1 'polypeptide(L)'
;SSFTSALSAVSADWRIAVVTYDDGWFNQEFNGDTMYWFDSSTPNYLNDFGVAVTLGTQNSGYNDDTERLFTVAGQALFETNPGGANVGWRRSNGVLHIIMISDEEEQSTDFGAAGNPYYTAAGAVGVYGNYVDDPSKLIVSVVANQSNCGTGSPPNYILTGVRYAEIAGLTGGLSFDICSAAWGAQMSSLGDSTRQDTVLTIPDADVDASTIVVTAGANVLPSTEYAYDPTARTVTLVTPADPLVTVTVTYDLLPTCPLP
;
A
#
# COMPACT_ATOMS: atom_id res chain seq x y z
N SER A 1 -0.28 15.02 -11.16
CA SER A 1 -0.35 13.58 -10.85
C SER A 1 1.04 13.04 -10.51
N SER A 2 1.48 13.10 -9.26
CA SER A 2 2.76 12.51 -8.84
C SER A 2 2.63 11.09 -8.30
N PHE A 3 1.52 10.76 -7.61
CA PHE A 3 1.29 9.42 -7.03
C PHE A 3 1.18 8.31 -8.08
N THR A 4 0.24 8.44 -9.03
CA THR A 4 0.03 7.42 -10.07
C THR A 4 1.22 7.26 -11.03
N SER A 5 1.97 8.33 -11.25
CA SER A 5 3.23 8.27 -11.99
C SER A 5 4.31 7.52 -11.21
N ALA A 6 4.40 7.72 -9.88
CA ALA A 6 5.29 6.93 -9.03
C ALA A 6 4.87 5.45 -8.98
N LEU A 7 3.57 5.15 -8.84
CA LEU A 7 3.07 3.77 -8.93
C LEU A 7 3.45 3.10 -10.26
N SER A 8 3.25 3.80 -11.38
CA SER A 8 3.62 3.29 -12.71
C SER A 8 5.12 3.13 -12.91
N ALA A 9 5.94 3.84 -12.13
CA ALA A 9 7.39 3.67 -12.10
C ALA A 9 7.84 2.49 -11.22
N VAL A 10 7.01 2.08 -10.25
CA VAL A 10 7.27 0.92 -9.39
C VAL A 10 6.83 -0.39 -10.06
N SER A 11 5.66 -0.40 -10.68
CA SER A 11 5.14 -1.59 -11.37
C SER A 11 4.15 -1.18 -12.47
N ALA A 12 4.09 -1.96 -13.56
CA ALA A 12 3.01 -1.85 -14.53
C ALA A 12 1.71 -2.53 -14.05
N ASP A 13 1.75 -3.22 -12.92
CA ASP A 13 0.69 -4.09 -12.42
C ASP A 13 0.11 -3.57 -11.10
N TRP A 14 -0.34 -2.32 -11.09
CA TRP A 14 -1.03 -1.73 -9.94
C TRP A 14 -2.55 -1.77 -10.12
N ARG A 15 -3.26 -1.77 -8.98
CA ARG A 15 -4.70 -1.46 -8.92
C ARG A 15 -4.93 -0.42 -7.85
N ILE A 16 -5.69 0.61 -8.16
CA ILE A 16 -5.98 1.72 -7.26
C ILE A 16 -7.49 1.97 -7.22
N ALA A 17 -8.00 2.24 -6.03
CA ALA A 17 -9.38 2.63 -5.82
C ALA A 17 -9.41 3.76 -4.79
N VAL A 18 -10.53 4.48 -4.75
CA VAL A 18 -10.80 5.51 -3.75
C VAL A 18 -12.03 5.08 -2.99
N VAL A 19 -12.03 5.23 -1.67
CA VAL A 19 -13.21 5.01 -0.83
C VAL A 19 -13.43 6.24 0.02
N THR A 20 -14.66 6.76 -0.02
CA THR A 20 -15.12 7.81 0.90
C THR A 20 -16.45 7.46 1.54
N TYR A 21 -17.15 6.43 1.06
CA TYR A 21 -18.46 6.01 1.55
C TYR A 21 -18.35 5.05 2.74
N ASP A 22 -19.25 5.21 3.70
CA ASP A 22 -19.37 4.42 4.94
C ASP A 22 -19.73 2.95 4.68
N ASP A 23 -20.26 2.60 3.51
CA ASP A 23 -20.48 1.21 3.11
C ASP A 23 -19.20 0.51 2.63
N GLY A 24 -18.09 1.24 2.54
CA GLY A 24 -16.81 0.76 2.05
C GLY A 24 -16.76 0.59 0.53
N TRP A 25 -17.80 0.95 -0.20
CA TRP A 25 -17.80 0.80 -1.65
C TRP A 25 -16.82 1.77 -2.27
N PHE A 26 -16.08 1.30 -3.27
CA PHE A 26 -15.23 2.21 -4.00
C PHE A 26 -16.06 3.25 -4.74
N ASN A 27 -15.51 4.45 -4.80
CA ASN A 27 -16.10 5.63 -5.41
C ASN A 27 -16.35 5.36 -6.91
N GLN A 28 -17.62 5.40 -7.32
CA GLN A 28 -18.06 5.18 -8.70
C GLN A 28 -18.49 6.49 -9.35
N GLU A 29 -18.09 6.76 -10.59
CA GLU A 29 -18.65 7.88 -11.37
C GLU A 29 -19.98 7.50 -12.05
N PHE A 30 -20.86 8.50 -12.08
CA PHE A 30 -22.21 8.52 -12.60
C PHE A 30 -22.23 8.61 -14.14
N ASN A 31 -22.00 7.50 -14.86
CA ASN A 31 -22.30 7.44 -16.30
C ASN A 31 -22.60 6.04 -16.87
N GLY A 32 -23.04 5.11 -16.03
CA GLY A 32 -23.59 3.81 -16.46
C GLY A 32 -22.58 2.67 -16.63
N ASP A 33 -21.28 2.96 -16.66
CA ASP A 33 -20.22 1.94 -16.62
C ASP A 33 -19.68 1.80 -15.20
N THR A 34 -19.82 0.60 -14.64
CA THR A 34 -19.45 0.32 -13.24
C THR A 34 -17.96 -0.03 -13.16
N MET A 35 -17.11 0.99 -13.05
CA MET A 35 -15.68 0.78 -12.78
C MET A 35 -15.36 1.25 -11.36
N TYR A 36 -15.01 0.28 -10.50
CA TYR A 36 -14.79 0.49 -9.08
C TYR A 36 -13.31 0.78 -8.75
N TRP A 37 -12.39 0.49 -9.67
CA TRP A 37 -10.95 0.67 -9.50
C TRP A 37 -10.27 0.83 -10.85
N PHE A 38 -9.05 1.35 -10.84
CA PHE A 38 -8.23 1.60 -12.01
C PHE A 38 -6.98 0.72 -12.00
N ASP A 39 -6.48 0.37 -13.18
CA ASP A 39 -5.18 -0.24 -13.41
C ASP A 39 -4.44 0.44 -14.59
N SER A 40 -3.24 -0.02 -14.90
CA SER A 40 -2.42 0.54 -15.99
C SER A 40 -3.04 0.42 -17.39
N SER A 41 -4.00 -0.49 -17.57
CA SER A 41 -4.71 -0.71 -18.83
C SER A 41 -5.96 0.16 -18.97
N THR A 42 -6.40 0.79 -17.87
CA THR A 42 -7.62 1.58 -17.81
C THR A 42 -7.45 2.88 -18.61
N PRO A 43 -8.24 3.10 -19.68
CA PRO A 43 -8.16 4.34 -20.47
C PRO A 43 -8.48 5.56 -19.60
N ASN A 44 -7.76 6.66 -19.79
CA ASN A 44 -8.00 7.94 -19.10
C ASN A 44 -8.02 7.89 -17.56
N TYR A 45 -7.45 6.85 -16.93
CA TYR A 45 -7.52 6.64 -15.48
C TYR A 45 -7.09 7.85 -14.62
N LEU A 46 -6.21 8.73 -15.12
CA LEU A 46 -5.80 9.94 -14.39
C LEU A 46 -6.96 10.93 -14.20
N ASN A 47 -7.80 11.08 -15.22
CA ASN A 47 -8.99 11.92 -15.16
C ASN A 47 -9.98 11.31 -14.18
N ASP A 48 -10.25 10.01 -14.34
CA ASP A 48 -11.29 9.32 -13.59
C ASP A 48 -10.90 9.15 -12.12
N PHE A 49 -9.62 8.92 -11.83
CA PHE A 49 -9.09 9.00 -10.46
C PHE A 49 -9.26 10.40 -9.86
N GLY A 50 -9.03 11.45 -10.67
CA GLY A 50 -9.27 12.83 -10.27
C GLY A 50 -10.73 13.11 -9.93
N VAL A 51 -11.68 12.48 -10.63
CA VAL A 51 -13.10 12.53 -10.27
C VAL A 51 -13.35 11.76 -8.99
N ALA A 52 -12.88 10.52 -8.90
CA ALA A 52 -13.13 9.62 -7.77
C ALA A 52 -12.70 10.23 -6.42
N VAL A 53 -11.56 10.94 -6.37
CA VAL A 53 -11.09 11.64 -5.14
C VAL A 53 -11.94 12.85 -4.74
N THR A 54 -12.79 13.35 -5.64
CA THR A 54 -13.71 14.48 -5.37
C THR A 54 -15.13 14.04 -5.04
N LEU A 55 -15.45 12.75 -5.22
CA LEU A 55 -16.73 12.19 -4.79
C LEU A 55 -16.72 12.17 -3.25
N GLY A 56 -17.48 13.07 -2.64
CA GLY A 56 -17.59 13.21 -1.19
C GLY A 56 -18.96 12.77 -0.66
N THR A 57 -19.00 12.41 0.62
CA THR A 57 -20.19 11.92 1.33
C THR A 57 -21.04 12.99 2.01
N GLN A 58 -20.72 14.28 1.83
CA GLN A 58 -21.35 15.37 2.60
C GLN A 58 -22.89 15.51 2.47
N ASN A 59 -23.58 14.67 1.68
CA ASN A 59 -25.04 14.71 1.53
C ASN A 59 -25.75 13.34 1.49
N SER A 60 -25.08 12.20 1.74
CA SER A 60 -25.78 10.92 1.89
C SER A 60 -26.20 10.73 3.34
N GLY A 61 -27.49 10.52 3.61
CA GLY A 61 -28.04 10.26 4.96
C GLY A 61 -27.63 8.93 5.59
N TYR A 62 -26.43 8.44 5.28
CA TYR A 62 -25.80 7.20 5.71
C TYR A 62 -24.41 7.46 6.34
N ASN A 63 -24.10 8.70 6.73
CA ASN A 63 -22.75 9.19 7.06
C ASN A 63 -22.43 9.17 8.57
N ASP A 64 -22.54 8.00 9.21
CA ASP A 64 -22.24 7.81 10.64
C ASP A 64 -20.73 7.56 10.93
N ASP A 65 -19.90 7.37 9.89
CA ASP A 65 -18.45 7.08 9.98
C ASP A 65 -17.54 8.30 9.79
N THR A 66 -18.01 9.49 10.17
CA THR A 66 -17.23 10.74 10.16
C THR A 66 -15.88 10.56 10.88
N GLU A 67 -14.78 10.76 10.16
CA GLU A 67 -13.40 10.57 10.65
C GLU A 67 -13.08 9.17 11.20
N ARG A 68 -13.76 8.13 10.72
CA ARG A 68 -13.53 6.72 11.11
C ARG A 68 -12.87 5.93 9.99
N LEU A 69 -11.78 6.45 9.41
CA LEU A 69 -11.12 5.80 8.27
C LEU A 69 -10.58 4.40 8.62
N PHE A 70 -10.34 4.10 9.91
CA PHE A 70 -10.04 2.72 10.30
C PHE A 70 -11.21 1.78 9.98
N THR A 71 -12.43 2.19 10.31
CA THR A 71 -13.67 1.45 10.00
C THR A 71 -13.88 1.40 8.48
N VAL A 72 -13.80 2.54 7.79
CA VAL A 72 -14.06 2.66 6.35
C VAL A 72 -13.11 1.80 5.52
N ALA A 73 -11.81 1.83 5.82
CA ALA A 73 -10.84 0.95 5.16
C ALA A 73 -11.13 -0.54 5.42
N GLY A 74 -11.59 -0.87 6.63
CA GLY A 74 -12.00 -2.22 6.99
C GLY A 74 -13.23 -2.71 6.23
N GLN A 75 -14.25 -1.88 6.09
CA GLN A 75 -15.44 -2.15 5.26
C GLN A 75 -15.03 -2.30 3.79
N ALA A 76 -14.18 -1.42 3.26
CA ALA A 76 -13.73 -1.50 1.88
C ALA A 76 -13.02 -2.82 1.56
N LEU A 77 -12.20 -3.31 2.49
CA LEU A 77 -11.57 -4.64 2.39
C LEU A 77 -12.59 -5.77 2.51
N PHE A 78 -13.56 -5.66 3.42
CA PHE A 78 -14.64 -6.65 3.55
C PHE A 78 -15.42 -6.82 2.24
N GLU A 79 -15.70 -5.72 1.55
CA GLU A 79 -16.38 -5.70 0.25
C GLU A 79 -15.56 -6.33 -0.89
N THR A 80 -14.28 -6.65 -0.67
CA THR A 80 -13.47 -7.41 -1.65
C THR A 80 -13.76 -8.92 -1.63
N ASN A 81 -14.44 -9.41 -0.60
CA ASN A 81 -14.82 -10.81 -0.47
C ASN A 81 -15.82 -11.24 -1.56
N PRO A 82 -15.95 -12.55 -1.82
CA PRO A 82 -16.92 -13.06 -2.77
C PRO A 82 -18.34 -12.55 -2.50
N GLY A 83 -18.92 -11.83 -3.47
CA GLY A 83 -20.27 -11.26 -3.39
C GLY A 83 -20.34 -9.82 -2.88
N GLY A 84 -19.22 -9.20 -2.49
CA GLY A 84 -19.14 -7.79 -2.12
C GLY A 84 -19.00 -6.86 -3.34
N ALA A 85 -19.18 -5.56 -3.11
CA ALA A 85 -19.15 -4.53 -4.16
C ALA A 85 -17.75 -4.30 -4.75
N ASN A 86 -16.69 -4.58 -3.98
CA ASN A 86 -15.30 -4.40 -4.39
C ASN A 86 -14.66 -5.74 -4.84
N VAL A 87 -15.47 -6.76 -5.10
CA VAL A 87 -15.00 -8.11 -5.46
C VAL A 87 -14.10 -8.07 -6.69
N GLY A 88 -12.96 -8.77 -6.62
CA GLY A 88 -12.03 -8.87 -7.73
C GLY A 88 -10.98 -7.76 -7.79
N TRP A 89 -11.03 -6.74 -6.93
CA TRP A 89 -9.96 -5.74 -6.80
C TRP A 89 -8.67 -6.34 -6.20
N ARG A 90 -8.79 -6.97 -5.03
CA ARG A 90 -7.67 -7.53 -4.26
C ARG A 90 -7.05 -8.72 -5.00
N ARG A 91 -5.73 -8.83 -4.96
CA ARG A 91 -4.96 -9.94 -5.55
C ARG A 91 -4.06 -10.56 -4.50
N SER A 92 -4.12 -11.87 -4.31
CA SER A 92 -3.46 -12.56 -3.19
C SER A 92 -1.95 -12.31 -3.11
N ASN A 93 -1.26 -12.10 -4.24
CA ASN A 93 0.17 -11.87 -4.30
C ASN A 93 0.60 -10.40 -4.24
N GLY A 94 -0.33 -9.45 -4.38
CA GLY A 94 0.00 -8.02 -4.41
C GLY A 94 0.18 -7.43 -3.02
N VAL A 95 0.96 -6.35 -2.93
CA VAL A 95 0.97 -5.46 -1.76
C VAL A 95 -0.41 -4.84 -1.58
N LEU A 96 -0.87 -4.80 -0.34
CA LEU A 96 -2.02 -4.00 0.07
C LEU A 96 -1.49 -2.70 0.68
N HIS A 97 -1.58 -1.60 -0.07
CA HIS A 97 -1.24 -0.28 0.44
C HIS A 97 -2.51 0.54 0.67
N ILE A 98 -2.80 0.82 1.94
CA ILE A 98 -3.91 1.68 2.35
C ILE A 98 -3.35 3.07 2.62
N ILE A 99 -3.95 4.09 2.02
CA ILE A 99 -3.58 5.49 2.23
C ILE A 99 -4.76 6.20 2.86
N MET A 100 -4.60 6.64 4.10
CA MET A 100 -5.63 7.39 4.83
C MET A 100 -5.31 8.88 4.76
N ILE A 101 -6.31 9.70 4.45
CA ILE A 101 -6.17 11.16 4.35
C ILE A 101 -7.29 11.79 5.18
N SER A 102 -6.94 12.55 6.21
CA SER A 102 -7.90 13.20 7.11
C SER A 102 -7.31 14.48 7.70
N ASP A 103 -8.13 15.51 7.89
CA ASP A 103 -7.77 16.74 8.59
C ASP A 103 -8.12 16.75 10.10
N GLU A 104 -8.64 15.64 10.62
CA GLU A 104 -9.01 15.48 12.04
C GLU A 104 -8.39 14.20 12.66
N GLU A 105 -8.71 13.92 13.93
CA GLU A 105 -8.32 12.68 14.60
C GLU A 105 -9.25 11.51 14.21
N GLU A 106 -8.71 10.31 14.23
CA GLU A 106 -9.42 9.05 13.95
C GLU A 106 -10.41 8.70 15.08
N GLN A 107 -11.70 8.52 14.74
CA GLN A 107 -12.84 8.42 15.65
C GLN A 107 -13.47 7.01 15.72
N SER A 108 -12.83 5.96 15.18
CA SER A 108 -13.33 4.57 15.32
C SER A 108 -13.51 4.11 16.77
N THR A 109 -12.99 4.87 17.75
CA THR A 109 -13.17 4.69 19.21
C THR A 109 -14.57 5.00 19.73
N ASP A 110 -15.34 5.85 19.05
CA ASP A 110 -16.46 6.57 19.68
C ASP A 110 -17.73 5.73 19.86
N PHE A 111 -17.74 4.49 19.33
CA PHE A 111 -18.82 3.52 19.52
C PHE A 111 -18.55 2.47 20.62
N GLY A 112 -17.80 2.82 21.67
CA GLY A 112 -17.95 2.29 23.04
C GLY A 112 -17.86 0.77 23.30
N ALA A 113 -17.53 -0.10 22.34
CA ALA A 113 -17.62 -1.54 22.57
C ALA A 113 -16.24 -2.18 22.73
N ALA A 114 -16.01 -2.78 23.90
CA ALA A 114 -15.13 -3.93 24.03
C ALA A 114 -15.56 -4.97 22.97
N GLY A 115 -14.80 -5.06 21.87
CA GLY A 115 -15.13 -5.91 20.72
C GLY A 115 -15.08 -5.23 19.35
N ASN A 116 -15.03 -3.89 19.25
CA ASN A 116 -14.73 -3.24 17.96
C ASN A 116 -13.22 -3.41 17.64
N PRO A 117 -12.85 -4.14 16.58
CA PRO A 117 -11.44 -4.33 16.28
C PRO A 117 -10.75 -3.04 15.80
N TYR A 118 -11.50 -2.05 15.31
CA TYR A 118 -10.96 -0.74 14.89
C TYR A 118 -10.76 0.24 16.06
N TYR A 119 -10.99 -0.19 17.30
CA TYR A 119 -10.79 0.64 18.49
C TYR A 119 -9.32 1.06 18.68
N THR A 120 -8.35 0.27 18.20
CA THR A 120 -6.92 0.60 18.27
C THR A 120 -6.28 0.48 16.89
N ALA A 121 -5.18 1.20 16.66
CA ALA A 121 -4.39 1.05 15.44
C ALA A 121 -3.93 -0.42 15.25
N ALA A 122 -3.44 -1.06 16.32
CA ALA A 122 -3.05 -2.47 16.29
C ALA A 122 -4.22 -3.42 15.95
N GLY A 123 -5.42 -3.13 16.46
CA GLY A 123 -6.62 -3.90 16.13
C GLY A 123 -7.03 -3.72 14.66
N ALA A 124 -6.96 -2.51 14.12
CA ALA A 124 -7.17 -2.24 12.69
C ALA A 124 -6.15 -2.97 11.81
N VAL A 125 -4.85 -2.93 12.15
CA VAL A 125 -3.81 -3.73 11.48
C VAL A 125 -4.13 -5.22 11.53
N GLY A 126 -4.59 -5.73 12.68
CA GLY A 126 -5.00 -7.12 12.83
C GLY A 126 -6.17 -7.51 11.90
N VAL A 127 -7.10 -6.59 11.64
CA VAL A 127 -8.17 -6.81 10.66
C VAL A 127 -7.63 -6.81 9.24
N TYR A 128 -6.86 -5.78 8.87
CA TYR A 128 -6.31 -5.64 7.51
C TYR A 128 -5.34 -6.77 7.16
N GLY A 129 -4.60 -7.27 8.15
CA GLY A 129 -3.69 -8.39 8.03
C GLY A 129 -4.35 -9.68 7.52
N ASN A 130 -5.67 -9.86 7.72
CA ASN A 130 -6.40 -11.02 7.19
C ASN A 130 -6.55 -11.00 5.66
N TYR A 131 -6.25 -9.87 5.00
CA TYR A 131 -6.35 -9.69 3.55
C TYR A 131 -4.99 -9.81 2.84
N VAL A 132 -3.92 -10.13 3.57
CA VAL A 132 -2.58 -10.42 3.04
C VAL A 132 -2.13 -11.80 3.50
N ASP A 133 -1.35 -12.49 2.67
CA ASP A 133 -0.73 -13.78 2.98
C ASP A 133 0.57 -13.62 3.80
N ASP A 134 1.20 -12.45 3.70
CA ASP A 134 2.40 -12.07 4.44
C ASP A 134 2.19 -10.67 5.07
N PRO A 135 2.36 -10.50 6.39
CA PRO A 135 2.24 -9.20 7.05
C PRO A 135 3.11 -8.09 6.44
N SER A 136 4.25 -8.41 5.83
CA SER A 136 5.13 -7.43 5.15
C SER A 136 4.53 -6.83 3.88
N LYS A 137 3.44 -7.42 3.35
CA LYS A 137 2.69 -6.90 2.21
C LYS A 137 1.58 -5.94 2.61
N LEU A 138 1.32 -5.74 3.90
CA LEU A 138 0.40 -4.72 4.38
C LEU A 138 1.18 -3.45 4.71
N ILE A 139 0.88 -2.37 3.99
CA ILE A 139 1.42 -1.04 4.24
C ILE A 139 0.23 -0.12 4.47
N VAL A 140 0.27 0.67 5.55
CA VAL A 140 -0.71 1.73 5.79
C VAL A 140 0.07 3.03 5.88
N SER A 141 -0.15 3.95 4.95
CA SER A 141 0.41 5.29 5.02
C SER A 141 -0.68 6.31 5.31
N VAL A 142 -0.30 7.45 5.89
CA VAL A 142 -1.26 8.49 6.26
C VAL A 142 -0.79 9.87 5.84
N VAL A 143 -1.75 10.69 5.44
CA VAL A 143 -1.61 12.15 5.34
C VAL A 143 -2.64 12.76 6.28
N ALA A 144 -2.22 13.04 7.51
CA ALA A 144 -3.11 13.44 8.59
C ALA A 144 -2.74 14.83 9.11
N ASN A 145 -3.64 15.51 9.81
CA ASN A 145 -3.33 16.77 10.48
C ASN A 145 -2.36 16.53 11.66
N GLN A 146 -1.10 16.91 11.50
CA GLN A 146 -0.07 16.74 12.54
C GLN A 146 0.37 18.05 13.18
N SER A 147 0.36 19.16 12.42
CA SER A 147 0.78 20.48 12.89
C SER A 147 -0.38 21.41 13.29
N ASN A 148 -1.62 20.92 13.27
CA ASN A 148 -2.82 21.65 13.66
C ASN A 148 -3.03 22.95 12.86
N CYS A 149 -2.96 22.86 11.53
CA CYS A 149 -3.17 24.03 10.65
C CYS A 149 -4.64 24.35 10.36
N GLY A 150 -5.60 23.58 10.91
CA GLY A 150 -7.03 23.85 10.78
C GLY A 150 -7.45 25.06 11.61
N THR A 151 -8.13 26.02 10.99
CA THR A 151 -8.54 27.30 11.62
C THR A 151 -9.94 27.28 12.22
N GLY A 152 -10.64 26.14 12.21
CA GLY A 152 -12.09 26.09 12.38
C GLY A 152 -12.64 25.46 13.65
N SER A 153 -11.86 24.66 14.39
CA SER A 153 -12.50 23.80 15.39
C SER A 153 -12.66 24.48 16.75
N PRO A 154 -13.79 24.24 17.45
CA PRO A 154 -13.97 24.68 18.82
C PRO A 154 -12.79 24.21 19.70
N PRO A 155 -12.44 24.92 20.78
CA PRO A 155 -11.27 24.65 21.63
C PRO A 155 -11.21 23.26 22.29
N ASN A 156 -12.19 22.39 22.03
CA ASN A 156 -12.35 21.06 22.64
C ASN A 156 -12.22 19.91 21.63
N TYR A 157 -11.94 20.17 20.35
CA TYR A 157 -11.76 19.12 19.34
C TYR A 157 -10.29 18.73 19.23
N ILE A 158 -10.01 17.42 19.31
CA ILE A 158 -8.71 16.87 18.98
C ILE A 158 -8.66 16.74 17.47
N LEU A 159 -7.90 17.63 16.83
CA LEU A 159 -7.70 17.60 15.37
C LEU A 159 -6.41 16.91 14.96
N THR A 160 -5.54 16.61 15.92
CA THR A 160 -4.26 15.97 15.62
C THR A 160 -4.54 14.51 15.30
N GLY A 161 -4.20 14.04 14.09
CA GLY A 161 -4.36 12.65 13.66
C GLY A 161 -3.30 11.71 14.25
N VAL A 162 -3.21 11.62 15.58
CA VAL A 162 -2.18 10.83 16.26
C VAL A 162 -2.37 9.34 15.99
N ARG A 163 -3.61 8.86 15.98
CA ARG A 163 -3.89 7.43 15.75
C ARG A 163 -3.66 7.05 14.29
N TYR A 164 -3.91 7.95 13.35
CA TYR A 164 -3.48 7.78 11.96
C TYR A 164 -1.96 7.60 11.87
N ALA A 165 -1.18 8.42 12.58
CA ALA A 165 0.27 8.25 12.58
C ALA A 165 0.71 6.93 13.24
N GLU A 166 0.01 6.47 14.28
CA GLU A 166 0.29 5.19 14.96
C GLU A 166 0.17 3.99 13.99
N ILE A 167 -0.90 3.92 13.19
CA ILE A 167 -1.10 2.80 12.27
C ILE A 167 -0.02 2.75 11.18
N ALA A 168 0.46 3.91 10.73
CA ALA A 168 1.56 3.97 9.78
C ALA A 168 2.85 3.41 10.38
N GLY A 169 3.17 3.76 11.63
CA GLY A 169 4.33 3.21 12.34
C GLY A 169 4.28 1.69 12.52
N LEU A 170 3.09 1.12 12.76
CA LEU A 170 2.91 -0.33 12.94
C LEU A 170 3.12 -1.16 11.66
N THR A 171 2.95 -0.55 10.49
CA THR A 171 3.02 -1.23 9.19
C THR A 171 4.23 -0.81 8.35
N GLY A 172 5.12 0.01 8.92
CA GLY A 172 6.26 0.57 8.19
C GLY A 172 5.89 1.56 7.09
N GLY A 173 4.65 2.05 7.09
CA GLY A 173 4.19 3.05 6.13
C GLY A 173 4.65 4.46 6.45
N LEU A 174 4.32 5.39 5.56
CA LEU A 174 4.73 6.79 5.67
C LEU A 174 3.67 7.61 6.42
N SER A 175 4.13 8.56 7.24
CA SER A 175 3.26 9.50 7.92
C SER A 175 3.64 10.92 7.50
N PHE A 176 2.69 11.61 6.88
CA PHE A 176 2.85 12.97 6.39
C PHE A 176 1.81 13.90 7.02
N ASP A 177 2.19 15.17 7.11
CA ASP A 177 1.31 16.23 7.57
C ASP A 177 0.50 16.83 6.41
N ILE A 178 -0.82 16.84 6.55
CA ILE A 178 -1.78 17.39 5.57
C ILE A 178 -1.59 18.89 5.35
N CYS A 179 -1.04 19.57 6.36
CA CYS A 179 -0.74 20.99 6.38
C CYS A 179 0.49 21.37 5.55
N SER A 180 1.27 20.38 5.11
CA SER A 180 2.47 20.60 4.32
C SER A 180 2.15 21.16 2.94
N ALA A 181 2.94 22.13 2.46
CA ALA A 181 2.87 22.57 1.08
C ALA A 181 3.51 21.56 0.09
N ALA A 182 4.20 20.53 0.58
CA ALA A 182 5.00 19.59 -0.22
C ALA A 182 4.20 18.37 -0.73
N TRP A 183 2.91 18.52 -1.00
CA TRP A 183 2.01 17.46 -1.45
C TRP A 183 2.57 16.65 -2.63
N GLY A 184 3.13 17.31 -3.64
CA GLY A 184 3.69 16.63 -4.81
C GLY A 184 4.75 15.59 -4.45
N ALA A 185 5.67 15.95 -3.54
CA ALA A 185 6.74 15.07 -3.07
C ALA A 185 6.21 13.97 -2.16
N GLN A 186 5.31 14.30 -1.23
CA GLN A 186 4.64 13.32 -0.34
C GLN A 186 3.92 12.24 -1.15
N MET A 187 3.13 12.65 -2.15
CA MET A 187 2.44 11.75 -3.06
C MET A 187 3.41 10.89 -3.89
N SER A 188 4.57 11.41 -4.29
CA SER A 188 5.58 10.58 -4.95
C SER A 188 6.11 9.50 -4.00
N SER A 189 6.47 9.88 -2.77
CA SER A 189 6.97 8.94 -1.76
C SER A 189 5.95 7.89 -1.37
N LEU A 190 4.65 8.23 -1.32
CA LEU A 190 3.59 7.24 -1.12
C LEU A 190 3.58 6.22 -2.25
N GLY A 191 3.67 6.65 -3.51
CA GLY A 191 3.73 5.73 -4.64
C GLY A 191 4.96 4.83 -4.57
N ASP A 192 6.12 5.40 -4.25
CA ASP A 192 7.37 4.67 -4.08
C ASP A 192 7.34 3.68 -2.92
N SER A 193 6.58 3.94 -1.85
CA SER A 193 6.50 3.04 -0.68
C SER A 193 5.78 1.72 -0.98
N THR A 194 5.11 1.58 -2.13
CA THR A 194 4.57 0.29 -2.59
C THR A 194 5.63 -0.67 -3.13
N ARG A 195 6.85 -0.18 -3.32
CA ARG A 195 7.99 -0.94 -3.81
C ARG A 195 8.39 -2.00 -2.79
N GLN A 196 8.38 -3.26 -3.21
CA GLN A 196 8.86 -4.40 -2.42
C GLN A 196 10.24 -4.81 -2.90
N ASP A 197 11.19 -4.98 -2.00
CA ASP A 197 12.51 -5.48 -2.38
C ASP A 197 12.40 -6.87 -3.02
N THR A 198 13.11 -7.06 -4.14
CA THR A 198 13.20 -8.39 -4.74
C THR A 198 14.38 -9.13 -4.12
N VAL A 199 14.08 -9.99 -3.16
CA VAL A 199 15.06 -10.85 -2.48
C VAL A 199 14.86 -12.30 -2.91
N LEU A 200 15.86 -12.88 -3.56
CA LEU A 200 15.87 -14.29 -3.97
C LEU A 200 16.79 -15.09 -3.06
N THR A 201 16.27 -16.18 -2.49
CA THR A 201 17.10 -17.10 -1.70
C THR A 201 17.79 -18.11 -2.62
N ILE A 202 19.10 -18.29 -2.42
CA ILE A 202 19.90 -19.33 -3.04
C ILE A 202 19.93 -20.55 -2.11
N PRO A 203 19.49 -21.74 -2.57
CA PRO A 203 19.41 -22.92 -1.71
C PRO A 203 20.80 -23.51 -1.38
N ASP A 204 21.79 -23.35 -2.25
CA ASP A 204 23.12 -23.92 -2.11
C ASP A 204 24.04 -23.07 -1.21
N ALA A 205 24.88 -23.73 -0.40
CA ALA A 205 25.81 -23.05 0.50
C ALA A 205 27.17 -22.75 -0.13
N ASP A 206 27.59 -23.55 -1.11
CA ASP A 206 28.93 -23.48 -1.72
C ASP A 206 28.87 -22.77 -3.08
N VAL A 207 28.28 -21.57 -3.14
CA VAL A 207 28.14 -20.81 -4.39
C VAL A 207 29.43 -20.07 -4.74
N ASP A 208 29.88 -20.18 -6.00
CA ASP A 208 30.94 -19.29 -6.51
C ASP A 208 30.31 -17.93 -6.85
N ALA A 209 30.44 -16.98 -5.92
CA ALA A 209 29.88 -15.64 -6.05
C ALA A 209 30.31 -14.89 -7.33
N SER A 210 31.47 -15.25 -7.92
CA SER A 210 31.95 -14.61 -9.16
C SER A 210 31.20 -15.03 -10.41
N THR A 211 30.40 -16.10 -10.32
CA THR A 211 29.61 -16.67 -11.43
C THR A 211 28.13 -16.32 -11.36
N ILE A 212 27.70 -15.59 -10.32
CA ILE A 212 26.31 -15.17 -10.17
C ILE A 212 25.92 -14.28 -11.35
N VAL A 213 24.89 -14.72 -12.06
CA VAL A 213 24.22 -13.97 -13.12
C VAL A 213 22.75 -13.87 -12.76
N VAL A 214 22.24 -12.64 -12.73
CA VAL A 214 20.84 -12.36 -12.42
C VAL A 214 20.16 -11.89 -13.69
N THR A 215 19.01 -12.48 -14.03
CA THR A 215 18.18 -12.07 -15.15
C THR A 215 16.79 -11.68 -14.68
N ALA A 216 16.26 -10.57 -15.22
CA ALA A 216 14.87 -10.17 -15.07
C ALA A 216 14.20 -10.28 -16.45
N GLY A 217 13.42 -11.35 -16.63
CA GLY A 217 12.82 -11.69 -17.92
C GLY A 217 13.91 -12.03 -18.94
N ALA A 218 13.99 -11.25 -20.01
CA ALA A 218 15.03 -11.42 -21.05
C ALA A 218 16.31 -10.62 -20.79
N ASN A 219 16.33 -9.75 -19.77
CA ASN A 219 17.42 -8.82 -19.52
C ASN A 219 18.38 -9.37 -18.47
N VAL A 220 19.68 -9.43 -18.79
CA VAL A 220 20.73 -9.69 -17.81
C VAL A 220 21.01 -8.42 -17.03
N LEU A 221 20.90 -8.48 -15.70
CA LEU A 221 21.17 -7.34 -14.83
C LEU A 221 22.69 -7.20 -14.61
N PRO A 222 23.25 -5.98 -14.70
CA PRO A 222 24.65 -5.75 -14.34
C PRO A 222 24.86 -5.98 -12.83
N SER A 223 26.08 -6.32 -12.43
CA SER A 223 26.42 -6.57 -11.01
C SER A 223 26.27 -5.36 -10.08
N THR A 224 26.03 -4.17 -10.63
CA THR A 224 25.68 -2.96 -9.86
C THR A 224 24.19 -2.88 -9.48
N GLU A 225 23.33 -3.70 -10.08
CA GLU A 225 21.87 -3.70 -9.87
C GLU A 225 21.43 -4.78 -8.88
N TYR A 226 22.36 -5.54 -8.30
CA TYR A 226 22.07 -6.50 -7.26
C TYR A 226 23.23 -6.67 -6.28
N ALA A 227 22.92 -7.14 -5.08
CA ALA A 227 23.88 -7.51 -4.06
C ALA A 227 23.65 -8.96 -3.63
N TYR A 228 24.72 -9.75 -3.57
CA TYR A 228 24.71 -11.10 -3.01
C TYR A 228 25.23 -11.09 -1.58
N ASP A 229 24.45 -11.61 -0.63
CA ASP A 229 24.87 -11.88 0.73
C ASP A 229 25.16 -13.39 0.88
N PRO A 230 26.42 -13.81 1.01
CA PRO A 230 26.77 -15.23 1.17
C PRO A 230 26.35 -15.81 2.52
N THR A 231 26.17 -14.98 3.55
CA THR A 231 25.75 -15.43 4.89
C THR A 231 24.26 -15.73 4.90
N ALA A 232 23.46 -14.81 4.38
CA ALA A 232 22.01 -14.99 4.24
C ALA A 232 21.64 -15.91 3.06
N ARG A 233 22.57 -16.12 2.12
CA ARG A 233 22.38 -16.78 0.83
C ARG A 233 21.25 -16.13 0.04
N THR A 234 21.30 -14.80 -0.07
CA THR A 234 20.28 -14.03 -0.77
C THR A 234 20.88 -13.13 -1.84
N VAL A 235 20.17 -12.98 -2.94
CA VAL A 235 20.39 -11.92 -3.94
C VAL A 235 19.30 -10.89 -3.77
N THR A 236 19.68 -9.65 -3.49
CA THR A 236 18.76 -8.52 -3.37
C THR A 236 18.96 -7.59 -4.56
N LEU A 237 17.89 -7.27 -5.29
CA LEU A 237 17.96 -6.28 -6.35
C LEU A 237 18.00 -4.86 -5.77
N VAL A 238 18.85 -4.00 -6.33
CA VAL A 238 18.93 -2.57 -5.98
C VAL A 238 17.64 -1.85 -6.38
N THR A 239 17.17 -2.16 -7.59
CA THR A 239 15.83 -1.79 -8.05
C THR A 239 14.99 -3.05 -8.11
N PRO A 240 13.86 -3.11 -7.38
CA PRO A 240 12.98 -4.25 -7.45
C PRO A 240 12.51 -4.56 -8.87
N ALA A 241 12.39 -5.85 -9.15
CA ALA A 241 11.87 -6.29 -10.43
C ALA A 241 10.37 -6.00 -10.52
N ASP A 242 9.91 -5.75 -11.74
CA ASP A 242 8.49 -5.75 -12.03
C ASP A 242 7.89 -7.11 -11.60
N PRO A 243 6.82 -7.14 -10.79
CA PRO A 243 6.19 -8.39 -10.34
C PRO A 243 5.65 -9.26 -11.48
N LEU A 244 5.48 -8.73 -12.69
CA LEU A 244 5.11 -9.50 -13.89
C LEU A 244 6.30 -10.21 -14.56
N VAL A 245 7.52 -9.97 -14.09
CA VAL A 245 8.75 -10.49 -14.67
C VAL A 245 9.37 -11.54 -13.76
N THR A 246 9.69 -12.71 -14.33
CA THR A 246 10.44 -13.73 -13.62
C THR A 246 11.89 -13.28 -13.43
N VAL A 247 12.34 -13.25 -12.18
CA VAL A 247 13.76 -13.07 -11.86
C VAL A 247 14.41 -14.43 -11.66
N THR A 248 15.51 -14.68 -12.36
CA THR A 248 16.28 -15.92 -12.27
C THR A 248 17.69 -15.60 -11.80
N VAL A 249 18.22 -16.43 -10.90
CA VAL A 249 19.62 -16.39 -10.48
C VAL A 249 20.27 -17.68 -10.94
N THR A 250 21.31 -17.57 -11.76
CA THR A 250 22.16 -18.70 -12.17
C THR A 250 23.56 -18.53 -11.59
N TYR A 251 24.18 -19.63 -11.18
CA TYR A 251 25.48 -19.64 -10.53
C TYR A 251 26.12 -21.02 -10.67
N ASP A 252 27.44 -21.07 -10.55
CA ASP A 252 28.20 -22.29 -10.38
C ASP A 252 28.47 -22.54 -8.89
N LEU A 253 28.71 -23.81 -8.56
CA LEU A 253 29.15 -24.20 -7.23
C LEU A 253 30.68 -24.19 -7.15
N LEU A 254 31.21 -23.79 -5.99
CA LEU A 254 32.61 -23.94 -5.67
C LEU A 254 33.00 -25.43 -5.79
N PRO A 255 34.16 -25.74 -6.38
CA PRO A 255 34.60 -27.12 -6.51
C PRO A 255 34.76 -27.75 -5.13
N THR A 256 34.06 -28.86 -4.90
CA THR A 256 34.25 -29.66 -3.68
C THR A 256 35.61 -30.34 -3.75
N CYS A 257 36.52 -30.04 -2.81
CA CYS A 257 37.73 -30.84 -2.66
C CYS A 257 37.34 -32.29 -2.36
N PRO A 258 37.87 -33.29 -3.08
CA PRO A 258 37.68 -34.69 -2.72
C PRO A 258 38.19 -34.91 -1.30
N LEU A 259 37.38 -35.54 -0.44
CA LEU A 259 37.85 -35.97 0.88
C LEU A 259 39.01 -36.98 0.69
N PRO A 260 40.10 -36.85 1.47
CA PRO A 260 41.26 -37.74 1.38
C PRO A 260 40.95 -39.19 1.77
#